data_AF-Q3KTF9-F1
#
_entry.id   AF-Q3KTF9-F1
#
_cell.length_a   1.000
_cell.length_b   1.000
_cell.length_c   1.000
_cell.angle_alpha   90.00
_cell.angle_beta   90.00
_cell.angle_gamma   90.00
#
_symmetry.space_group_name_H-M   'P 1'
#
loop_
_entity.id
_entity.type
_entity.pdbx_description
1 polymer ?
#
loop_
_entity_poly.entity_id
_entity_poly.type
_entity_poly.pdbx_seq_one_letter_code
_entity_poly.pdbx_strand_id
1 'polypeptide(L)' 'MHFYFRGDVVIAGQKRESDTTHVLKRIKGLGNDRITFWDNCHWEIITKQVPRGHVWLEGDNASQSLDSRSYGPVPVSHL' A
#
# COMPACT_ATOMS: atom_id res chain seq x y z
N MET A 1 -5.29 -18.46 9.24
CA MET A 1 -5.66 -17.73 8.01
C MET A 1 -6.08 -16.33 8.45
N HIS A 2 -5.30 -15.30 8.14
CA HIS A 2 -5.66 -13.93 8.46
C HIS A 2 -6.54 -13.37 7.34
N PHE A 3 -7.66 -12.77 7.73
CA PHE A 3 -8.52 -12.01 6.82
C PHE A 3 -8.17 -10.54 6.97
N TYR A 4 -7.95 -9.87 5.85
CA TYR A 4 -7.67 -8.44 5.80
C TYR A 4 -8.88 -7.71 5.26
N PHE A 5 -9.23 -6.61 5.91
CA PHE A 5 -10.35 -5.77 5.53
C PHE A 5 -9.85 -4.37 5.16
N ARG A 6 -10.61 -3.70 4.30
CA ARG A 6 -10.38 -2.30 4.01
C ARG A 6 -10.56 -1.51 5.31
N GLY A 7 -9.58 -0.66 5.62
CA GLY A 7 -9.54 0.13 6.84
C GLY A 7 -8.65 -0.44 7.94
N ASP A 8 -8.24 -1.71 7.85
CA ASP A 8 -7.31 -2.31 8.81
C ASP A 8 -5.98 -1.54 8.82
N VAL A 9 -5.43 -1.35 10.01
CA VAL A 9 -4.08 -0.81 10.21
C VAL A 9 -3.15 -2.00 10.41
N VAL A 10 -2.16 -2.11 9.52
CA VAL A 10 -1.26 -3.26 9.46
C VAL A 10 0.18 -2.81 9.59
N ILE A 11 1.00 -3.70 10.15
CA ILE A 11 2.44 -3.60 10.06
C ILE A 11 2.84 -4.25 8.72
N ALA A 12 3.76 -3.65 7.98
CA ALA A 12 4.29 -4.23 6.76
C ALA A 12 5.82 -4.20 6.77
N GLY A 13 6.44 -5.27 6.32
CA GLY A 13 7.88 -5.38 6.14
C GLY A 13 8.37 -4.56 4.94
N GLN A 14 9.30 -3.65 5.20
CA GLN A 14 10.04 -2.89 4.20
C GLN A 14 11.49 -3.37 4.17
N LYS A 15 11.84 -4.08 3.10
CA LYS A 15 13.20 -4.54 2.88
C LYS A 15 14.13 -3.37 2.57
N ARG A 16 15.24 -3.27 3.29
CA ARG A 16 16.37 -2.36 3.02
C ARG A 16 17.59 -3.20 2.65
N GLU A 17 18.69 -2.53 2.30
CA GLU A 17 19.92 -3.19 1.84
C GLU A 17 20.49 -4.18 2.86
N SER A 18 20.46 -3.84 4.14
CA SER A 18 21.07 -4.63 5.22
C SER A 18 20.08 -5.19 6.25
N ASP A 19 18.82 -4.76 6.23
CA ASP A 19 17.83 -5.16 7.24
C ASP A 19 16.38 -5.05 6.72
N THR A 20 15.42 -5.64 7.44
CA THR A 20 13.99 -5.43 7.22
C THR A 20 13.41 -4.54 8.31
N THR A 21 13.09 -3.31 7.93
CA THR A 21 12.35 -2.38 8.80
C THR A 21 10.85 -2.59 8.66
N HIS A 22 10.07 -2.12 9.63
CA HIS A 22 8.61 -2.24 9.60
C HIS A 22 7.96 -0.86 9.49
N VAL A 23 6.85 -0.79 8.78
CA VAL A 23 6.02 0.43 8.64
C VAL A 23 4.60 0.13 9.08
N LEU A 24 3.90 1.15 9.60
CA LEU A 24 2.48 1.06 9.95
C LEU A 24 1.66 1.82 8.89
N LYS A 25 0.72 1.15 8.24
CA LYS A 25 -0.13 1.75 7.18
C LYS A 25 -1.56 1.21 7.24
N ARG A 26 -2.48 1.91 6.58
CA ARG A 26 -3.88 1.49 6.47
C ARG A 26 -4.14 0.83 5.13
N ILE A 27 -4.86 -0.30 5.14
CA ILE A 27 -5.34 -0.95 3.92
C ILE A 27 -6.41 -0.06 3.30
N LYS A 28 -6.07 0.55 2.16
CA LYS A 28 -7.02 1.31 1.36
C LYS A 28 -7.67 0.45 0.28
N GLY A 29 -7.01 -0.60 -0.20
CA GLY A 29 -7.55 -1.50 -1.23
C GLY A 29 -7.06 -2.95 -1.07
N LEU A 30 -7.88 -3.89 -1.50
CA LEU A 30 -7.63 -5.33 -1.52
C LEU A 30 -7.45 -5.83 -2.95
N GLY A 31 -7.02 -7.08 -3.10
CA GLY A 31 -6.83 -7.69 -4.41
C GLY A 31 -8.06 -7.59 -5.32
N ASN A 32 -7.81 -7.24 -6.57
CA ASN A 32 -8.75 -6.92 -7.66
C ASN A 32 -9.43 -5.54 -7.57
N ASP A 33 -9.24 -4.77 -6.49
CA ASP A 33 -9.76 -3.41 -6.41
C ASP A 33 -9.11 -2.49 -7.45
N ARG A 34 -9.84 -1.45 -7.87
CA ARG A 34 -9.31 -0.33 -8.64
C ARG A 34 -9.16 0.88 -7.71
N ILE A 35 -7.95 1.41 -7.58
CA ILE A 35 -7.64 2.54 -6.71
C ILE A 35 -7.25 3.73 -7.59
N THR A 36 -7.96 4.84 -7.39
CA THR A 36 -7.71 6.12 -8.06
C THR A 36 -6.99 7.05 -7.09
N PHE A 37 -5.88 7.64 -7.50
CA PHE A 37 -5.08 8.54 -6.66
C PHE A 37 -4.35 9.59 -7.49
N TRP A 38 -3.89 10.65 -6.83
CA TRP A 38 -3.04 11.68 -7.42
C TRP A 38 -1.59 11.19 -7.49
N ASP A 39 -1.04 11.07 -8.71
CA ASP A 39 0.35 10.69 -8.94
C ASP A 39 1.24 11.93 -9.01
N ASN A 40 2.08 12.11 -7.98
CA ASN A 40 3.02 13.23 -7.92
C ASN A 40 4.13 13.14 -8.97
N CYS A 41 4.44 11.95 -9.51
CA CYS A 41 5.47 11.80 -10.53
C CYS A 41 5.02 12.34 -11.88
N HIS A 42 3.74 12.14 -12.23
CA HIS A 42 3.19 12.49 -13.54
C HIS A 42 2.20 13.68 -13.49
N TRP A 43 1.90 14.21 -12.30
CA TRP A 43 0.98 15.34 -12.08
C TRP A 43 -0.43 15.10 -12.64
N GLU A 44 -0.93 13.88 -12.46
CA GLU A 44 -2.24 13.46 -12.97
C GLU A 44 -2.97 12.53 -11.99
N ILE A 45 -4.28 12.39 -12.19
CA ILE A 45 -5.10 11.40 -11.47
C ILE A 45 -5.07 10.10 -12.26
N ILE A 46 -4.51 9.05 -11.67
CA ILE A 46 -4.41 7.74 -12.30
C ILE A 46 -5.22 6.70 -11.54
N THR A 47 -5.57 5.62 -12.20
CA THR A 47 -6.22 4.46 -11.59
C THR A 47 -5.39 3.20 -11.80
N LYS A 48 -5.04 2.51 -10.71
CA LYS A 48 -4.33 1.22 -10.76
C LYS A 48 -5.19 0.09 -10.20
N GLN A 49 -5.07 -1.09 -10.78
CA GLN A 49 -5.68 -2.29 -10.24
C GLN A 49 -4.73 -2.97 -9.24
N VAL A 50 -5.23 -3.34 -8.07
CA VAL A 50 -4.49 -4.12 -7.07
C VAL A 50 -4.47 -5.59 -7.54
N PRO A 51 -3.30 -6.23 -7.71
CA PRO A 51 -3.24 -7.64 -8.07
C PRO A 51 -3.83 -8.55 -6.99
N ARG A 52 -4.30 -9.73 -7.38
CA ARG A 52 -4.71 -10.76 -6.41
C ARG A 52 -3.53 -11.09 -5.47
N GLY A 53 -3.83 -11.28 -4.18
CA GLY A 53 -2.81 -11.55 -3.15
C GLY A 53 -1.99 -10.32 -2.73
N HIS A 54 -2.36 -9.12 -3.18
CA HIS A 54 -1.76 -7.85 -2.77
C HIS A 54 -2.79 -6.95 -2.10
N VAL A 55 -2.28 -5.94 -1.40
CA VAL A 55 -3.05 -4.84 -0.80
C VAL A 55 -2.47 -3.50 -1.24
N TRP A 56 -3.30 -2.47 -1.23
CA TRP A 56 -2.88 -1.08 -1.39
C TRP A 56 -2.86 -0.42 -0.02
N LEU A 57 -1.68 0.07 0.38
CA LEU A 57 -1.43 0.66 1.69
C LEU A 57 -1.24 2.17 1.57
N GLU A 58 -1.90 2.94 2.42
CA GLU A 58 -1.70 4.39 2.53
C GLU A 58 -1.53 4.79 3.99
N GLY A 59 -0.71 5.81 4.23
CA GLY A 59 -0.57 6.41 5.56
C GLY A 59 -1.63 7.48 5.79
N ASP A 60 -2.12 7.59 7.02
CA ASP A 60 -3.14 8.57 7.38
C ASP A 60 -2.63 10.04 7.23
N ASN A 61 -1.31 10.25 7.34
CA ASN A 61 -0.67 11.53 6.98
C ASN A 61 -0.23 11.52 5.50
N ALA A 62 -1.19 11.70 4.60
CA ALA A 62 -1.02 11.53 3.16
C ALA A 62 0.13 12.34 2.54
N SER A 63 0.45 13.53 3.07
CA SER A 63 1.49 14.43 2.53
C SER A 63 2.92 14.02 2.89
N GLN A 64 3.09 13.22 3.95
CA GLN A 64 4.41 12.80 4.46
C GLN A 64 4.62 11.28 4.41
N SER A 65 3.70 10.57 3.77
CA SER A 65 3.72 9.11 3.73
C SER A 65 4.35 8.61 2.44
N LEU A 66 5.48 7.89 2.55
CA LEU A 66 5.94 6.98 1.50
C LEU A 66 5.12 5.69 1.59
N ASP A 67 4.28 5.45 0.59
CA ASP A 67 3.34 4.33 0.58
C ASP A 67 3.02 3.81 -0.84
N SER A 68 1.93 3.04 -1.02
CA SER A 68 1.60 2.42 -2.31
C SER A 68 1.42 3.42 -3.45
N ARG A 69 1.14 4.69 -3.17
CA ARG A 69 1.13 5.75 -4.19
C ARG A 69 2.50 5.94 -4.85
N SER A 70 3.57 5.62 -4.12
CA SER A 70 4.96 5.72 -4.59
C SER A 70 5.51 4.38 -5.08
N TYR A 71 5.34 3.29 -4.31
CA TYR A 71 5.95 1.99 -4.61
C TYR A 71 4.98 0.91 -5.13
N GLY A 72 3.68 1.21 -5.21
CA GLY A 72 2.66 0.30 -5.69
C GLY A 72 2.10 -0.69 -4.64
N PRO A 73 1.33 -1.70 -5.08
CA PRO A 73 0.71 -2.69 -4.20
C PRO A 73 1.73 -3.53 -3.44
N VAL A 74 1.38 -3.95 -2.22
CA VAL A 74 2.23 -4.76 -1.34
C VAL A 74 1.69 -6.20 -1.26
N PRO A 75 2.53 -7.24 -1.40
CA PRO A 75 2.11 -8.61 -1.19
C PRO A 75 1.59 -8.84 0.22
N VAL A 76 0.50 -9.59 0.36
CA VAL A 76 -0.05 -9.94 1.69
C VAL A 76 0.95 -10.71 2.56
N SER A 77 1.90 -11.43 1.95
CA SER A 77 2.98 -12.12 2.66
C SER A 77 4.02 -11.19 3.31
N HIS A 78 3.96 -9.88 3.05
CA HIS A 78 4.81 -8.88 3.69
C HIS A 78 4.07 -8.11 4.80
N LEU A 79 2.81 -8.45 5.08
CA LEU A 79 2.05 -7.96 6.23
C LEU A 79 2.32 -8.82 7.47
#